data_AF-A0A0G2JBQ5-F1
#
_entry.id   AF-A0A0G2JBQ5-F1
#
_cell.length_a   1.000
_cell.length_b   1.000
_cell.length_c   1.000
_cell.angle_alpha   90.00
_cell.angle_beta   90.00
_cell.angle_gamma   90.00
#
_symmetry.space_group_name_H-M   'P 1'
#
loop_
_entity.id
_entity.type
_entity.pdbx_description
1 polymer ?
#
loop_
_entity_poly.entity_id
_entity_poly.type
_entity_poly.pdbx_seq_one_letter_code
_entity_poly.pdbx_strand_id
1 'polypeptide(L)'
;MTKSPTPNDYPRIYLFGDSLTERACYGSDNGFAWKLEEYYDGRVEVVNEGVCVQTTKTLRREFEREIIQVIENRGPPAPLFVTIFIGANDACLIPSGPYVPLPEFEEHIRHYVNSILDHPGTQSTKVILITPPPVDVPSPGMAPDDDLPEVAEVMQSIAKLGRGYKTWASKRVFAEKIVEIGREFEGKTDRVAVLDFWTAVTKAACKERGVSEERFHELDTEDMLPGSGLPGAGEFGSEFFIDGLHFGSKGYEILTRELFGLFLAKWPELERQNFPLRVCAPPHEYVI
;
A
#
# COMPACT_ATOMS: atom_id res chain seq x y z
N MET A 1 14.73 -12.13 11.78
CA MET A 1 14.51 -12.50 13.20
C MET A 1 13.63 -13.73 13.23
N THR A 2 14.09 -14.86 13.79
CA THR A 2 13.28 -16.08 13.90
C THR A 2 12.27 -15.90 15.05
N LYS A 3 11.02 -15.58 14.72
CA LYS A 3 9.93 -15.40 15.70
C LYS A 3 9.66 -16.75 16.40
N SER A 4 9.71 -16.75 17.73
CA SER A 4 9.18 -17.85 18.54
C SER A 4 7.69 -18.05 18.20
N PRO A 5 7.19 -19.30 18.09
CA PRO A 5 5.79 -19.55 17.79
C PRO A 5 4.91 -18.91 18.87
N THR A 6 3.95 -18.10 18.43
CA THR A 6 2.95 -17.47 19.29
C THR A 6 1.84 -18.48 19.63
N PRO A 7 1.23 -18.39 20.83
CA PRO A 7 0.03 -19.15 21.12
C PRO A 7 -1.08 -18.92 20.07
N ASN A 8 -1.81 -19.97 19.72
CA ASN A 8 -2.85 -19.91 18.67
C ASN A 8 -4.04 -19.01 19.04
N ASP A 9 -4.21 -18.67 20.32
CA ASP A 9 -5.31 -17.85 20.84
C ASP A 9 -5.12 -16.33 20.65
N TYR A 10 -3.98 -15.89 20.11
CA TYR A 10 -3.72 -14.46 19.88
C TYR A 10 -4.39 -13.92 18.61
N PRO A 11 -4.99 -12.73 18.60
CA PRO A 11 -5.41 -12.09 17.36
C PRO A 11 -4.22 -11.81 16.45
N ARG A 12 -4.46 -11.86 15.13
CA ARG A 12 -3.46 -11.60 14.09
C ARG A 12 -3.85 -10.48 13.16
N ILE A 13 -2.86 -9.83 12.57
CA ILE A 13 -2.97 -8.97 11.40
C ILE A 13 -2.10 -9.58 10.31
N TYR A 14 -2.64 -9.73 9.10
CA TYR A 14 -1.87 -10.17 7.94
C TYR A 14 -1.65 -9.03 6.97
N LEU A 15 -0.41 -8.88 6.50
CA LEU A 15 -0.02 -7.86 5.54
C LEU A 15 0.34 -8.55 4.24
N PHE A 16 -0.57 -8.55 3.27
CA PHE A 16 -0.38 -9.22 2.00
C PHE A 16 -0.01 -8.22 0.91
N GLY A 17 1.11 -8.47 0.21
CA GLY A 17 1.58 -7.51 -0.78
C GLY A 17 2.82 -7.93 -1.57
N ASP A 18 3.37 -6.97 -2.31
CA ASP A 18 4.61 -7.11 -3.05
C ASP A 18 5.84 -6.64 -2.22
N SER A 19 6.92 -6.22 -2.89
CA SER A 19 8.14 -5.72 -2.25
C SER A 19 7.90 -4.50 -1.35
N LEU A 20 6.86 -3.70 -1.59
CA LEU A 20 6.51 -2.56 -0.73
C LEU A 20 6.01 -3.04 0.65
N THR A 21 5.36 -4.20 0.69
CA THR A 21 4.93 -4.84 1.94
C THR A 21 6.07 -5.61 2.59
N GLU A 22 6.86 -6.36 1.81
CA GLU A 22 8.03 -7.10 2.30
C GLU A 22 8.98 -6.19 3.08
N ARG A 23 9.32 -5.04 2.49
CA ARG A 23 10.24 -4.05 3.07
C ARG A 23 9.64 -3.28 4.25
N ALA A 24 8.34 -3.38 4.50
CA ALA A 24 7.68 -2.65 5.59
C ALA A 24 8.08 -3.12 7.00
N CYS A 25 8.84 -4.21 7.12
CA CYS A 25 9.39 -4.69 8.39
C CYS A 25 10.65 -3.94 8.85
N TYR A 26 11.25 -3.11 7.99
CA TYR A 26 12.46 -2.38 8.35
C TYR A 26 12.14 -1.13 9.18
N GLY A 27 12.55 -1.16 10.46
CA GLY A 27 12.41 0.00 11.35
C GLY A 27 13.23 1.22 10.92
N SER A 28 14.35 1.01 10.20
CA SER A 28 15.15 2.11 9.60
C SER A 28 14.35 2.94 8.61
N ASP A 29 13.36 2.32 7.97
CA ASP A 29 12.55 2.93 6.92
C ASP A 29 11.20 3.40 7.50
N ASN A 30 10.99 3.33 8.83
CA ASN A 30 9.70 3.58 9.48
C ASN A 30 8.54 2.75 8.87
N GLY A 31 8.85 1.52 8.43
CA GLY A 31 7.91 0.66 7.74
C GLY A 31 6.65 0.35 8.54
N PHE A 32 5.50 0.29 7.85
CA PHE A 32 4.20 0.16 8.51
C PHE A 32 4.02 -1.18 9.24
N ALA A 33 4.66 -2.26 8.78
CA ALA A 33 4.62 -3.55 9.48
C ALA A 33 5.34 -3.46 10.83
N TRP A 34 6.53 -2.86 10.84
CA TRP A 34 7.28 -2.60 12.07
C TRP A 34 6.50 -1.70 13.04
N LYS A 35 5.85 -0.65 12.52
CA LYS A 35 5.03 0.25 13.33
C LYS A 35 3.78 -0.42 13.91
N LEU A 36 3.14 -1.32 13.16
CA LEU A 36 2.06 -2.15 13.69
C LEU A 36 2.56 -3.08 14.81
N GLU A 37 3.74 -3.70 14.64
CA GLU A 37 4.36 -4.52 15.69
C GLU A 37 4.65 -3.72 16.95
N GLU A 38 5.22 -2.52 16.83
CA GLU A 38 5.46 -1.62 17.97
C GLU A 38 4.15 -1.22 18.66
N TYR A 39 3.12 -0.83 17.89
CA TYR A 39 1.86 -0.36 18.46
C TYR A 39 1.14 -1.47 19.24
N TYR A 40 1.04 -2.65 18.65
CA TYR A 40 0.37 -3.80 19.25
C TYR A 40 1.30 -4.68 20.10
N ASP A 41 2.47 -4.19 20.49
CA ASP A 41 3.48 -4.97 21.19
C ASP A 41 2.90 -5.79 22.35
N GLY A 42 3.16 -7.10 22.29
CA GLY A 42 2.65 -8.07 23.25
C GLY A 42 1.13 -8.27 23.25
N ARG A 43 0.38 -7.82 22.24
CA ARG A 43 -1.11 -7.86 22.20
C ARG A 43 -1.69 -8.45 20.92
N VAL A 44 -1.08 -8.18 19.78
CA VAL A 44 -1.51 -8.71 18.47
C VAL A 44 -0.26 -9.17 17.71
N GLU A 45 -0.37 -10.29 17.02
CA GLU A 45 0.70 -10.74 16.13
C GLU A 45 0.53 -10.14 14.73
N VAL A 46 1.59 -9.48 14.24
CA VAL A 46 1.65 -8.99 12.86
C VAL A 46 2.45 -9.97 12.02
N VAL A 47 1.85 -10.41 10.91
CA VAL A 47 2.42 -11.35 9.94
C VAL A 47 2.60 -10.61 8.62
N ASN A 48 3.85 -10.53 8.15
CA ASN A 48 4.19 -9.89 6.89
C ASN A 48 4.34 -10.96 5.81
N GLU A 49 3.39 -10.99 4.88
CA GLU A 49 3.33 -11.88 3.71
C GLU A 49 3.60 -11.07 2.42
N GLY A 50 4.57 -10.16 2.48
CA GLY A 50 5.07 -9.42 1.33
C GLY A 50 6.08 -10.25 0.53
N VAL A 51 5.93 -10.27 -0.80
CA VAL A 51 6.81 -11.06 -1.68
C VAL A 51 7.35 -10.21 -2.83
N CYS A 52 8.69 -10.17 -2.96
CA CYS A 52 9.37 -9.33 -3.94
C CYS A 52 8.99 -9.62 -5.40
N VAL A 53 8.85 -8.56 -6.21
CA VAL A 53 8.68 -8.58 -7.69
C VAL A 53 7.43 -9.33 -8.19
N GLN A 54 6.41 -9.47 -7.36
CA GLN A 54 5.19 -10.20 -7.74
C GLN A 54 4.09 -9.27 -8.28
N THR A 55 3.20 -9.84 -9.09
CA THR A 55 1.95 -9.21 -9.54
C THR A 55 0.75 -9.86 -8.85
N THR A 56 -0.44 -9.27 -9.01
CA THR A 56 -1.68 -9.92 -8.57
C THR A 56 -1.82 -11.31 -9.15
N LYS A 57 -1.42 -11.55 -10.40
CA LYS A 57 -1.53 -12.86 -11.04
C LYS A 57 -0.62 -13.90 -10.38
N THR A 58 0.63 -13.54 -10.12
CA THR A 58 1.63 -14.50 -9.62
C THR A 58 1.40 -14.82 -8.14
N LEU A 59 0.88 -13.88 -7.36
CA LEU A 59 0.56 -14.08 -5.94
C LEU A 59 -0.68 -14.92 -5.67
N ARG A 60 -1.44 -15.34 -6.69
CA ARG A 60 -2.73 -16.02 -6.46
C ARG A 60 -2.56 -17.30 -5.64
N ARG A 61 -1.48 -18.06 -5.86
CA ARG A 61 -1.22 -19.30 -5.10
C ARG A 61 -0.71 -19.01 -3.69
N GLU A 62 0.15 -18.01 -3.56
CA GLU A 62 0.69 -17.53 -2.28
C GLU A 62 -0.44 -17.00 -1.40
N PHE A 63 -1.41 -16.28 -1.95
CA PHE A 63 -2.59 -15.82 -1.22
C PHE A 63 -3.38 -17.00 -0.61
N GLU A 64 -3.72 -17.99 -1.43
CA GLU A 64 -4.47 -19.14 -0.94
C GLU A 64 -3.68 -19.92 0.13
N ARG A 65 -2.37 -20.05 -0.06
CA ARG A 65 -1.49 -20.83 0.84
C ARG A 65 -1.18 -20.10 2.14
N GLU A 66 -0.73 -18.86 2.07
CA GLU A 66 -0.16 -18.11 3.21
C GLU A 66 -1.21 -17.26 3.94
N ILE A 67 -2.35 -16.96 3.30
CA ILE A 67 -3.45 -16.23 3.94
C ILE A 67 -4.59 -17.20 4.26
N ILE A 68 -5.27 -17.74 3.25
CA ILE A 68 -6.52 -18.49 3.48
C ILE A 68 -6.27 -19.78 4.26
N GLN A 69 -5.37 -20.65 3.78
CA GLN A 69 -5.07 -21.92 4.45
C GLN A 69 -4.42 -21.73 5.82
N VAL A 70 -3.56 -20.71 6.00
CA VAL A 70 -2.98 -20.42 7.32
C VAL A 70 -4.05 -19.99 8.31
N ILE A 71 -5.00 -19.14 7.89
CA ILE A 71 -6.13 -18.74 8.74
C ILE A 71 -7.00 -19.95 9.10
N GLU A 72 -7.32 -20.80 8.13
CA GLU A 72 -8.11 -22.02 8.34
C GLU A 72 -7.43 -22.98 9.33
N ASN A 73 -6.15 -23.29 9.09
CA ASN A 73 -5.37 -24.22 9.91
C ASN A 73 -5.17 -23.72 11.35
N ARG A 74 -5.06 -22.40 11.52
CA ARG A 74 -4.89 -21.80 12.85
C ARG A 74 -6.18 -21.84 13.66
N GLY A 75 -7.32 -21.64 13.00
CA GLY A 75 -8.60 -21.48 13.67
C GLY A 75 -8.71 -20.18 14.50
N PRO A 76 -9.70 -20.08 15.39
CA PRO A 76 -9.96 -18.87 16.16
C PRO A 76 -8.81 -18.45 17.10
N PRO A 77 -8.64 -17.14 17.36
CA PRO A 77 -9.47 -16.04 16.87
C PRO A 77 -9.19 -15.69 15.41
N ALA A 78 -10.24 -15.21 14.72
CA ALA A 78 -10.11 -14.68 13.37
C ALA A 78 -9.13 -13.49 13.34
N PRO A 79 -8.44 -13.25 12.22
CA PRO A 79 -7.59 -12.07 12.08
C PRO A 79 -8.40 -10.78 12.28
N LEU A 80 -7.76 -9.75 12.85
CA LEU A 80 -8.35 -8.42 13.01
C LEU A 80 -8.59 -7.78 11.66
N PHE A 81 -7.54 -7.72 10.84
CA PHE A 81 -7.63 -7.30 9.45
C PHE A 81 -6.54 -7.92 8.58
N VAL A 82 -6.79 -7.87 7.28
CA VAL A 82 -5.81 -8.16 6.23
C VAL A 82 -5.63 -6.92 5.36
N THR A 83 -4.38 -6.47 5.16
CA THR A 83 -4.10 -5.46 4.13
C THR A 83 -3.80 -6.14 2.81
N ILE A 84 -4.32 -5.59 1.71
CA ILE A 84 -3.94 -5.99 0.35
C ILE A 84 -3.27 -4.77 -0.30
N PHE A 85 -1.95 -4.85 -0.48
CA PHE A 85 -1.14 -3.76 -1.04
C PHE A 85 -0.29 -4.27 -2.20
N ILE A 86 -0.91 -4.32 -3.38
CA ILE A 86 -0.37 -4.88 -4.63
C ILE A 86 -0.83 -3.99 -5.79
N GLY A 87 -0.05 -3.96 -6.86
CA GLY A 87 -0.41 -3.30 -8.12
C GLY A 87 0.73 -2.48 -8.70
N ALA A 88 1.78 -2.22 -7.91
CA ALA A 88 2.94 -1.49 -8.36
C ALA A 88 3.61 -2.19 -9.57
N ASN A 89 3.73 -3.51 -9.52
CA ASN A 89 4.31 -4.30 -10.61
C ASN A 89 3.30 -4.58 -11.73
N ASP A 90 2.02 -4.77 -11.41
CA ASP A 90 0.94 -5.01 -12.39
C ASP A 90 0.82 -3.85 -13.39
N ALA A 91 1.08 -2.63 -12.92
CA ALA A 91 1.00 -1.41 -13.71
C ALA A 91 2.28 -1.07 -14.51
N CYS A 92 3.32 -1.91 -14.48
CA CYS A 92 4.54 -1.68 -15.25
C CYS A 92 4.30 -1.87 -16.77
N LEU A 93 5.24 -1.38 -17.59
CA LEU A 93 5.10 -1.43 -19.06
C LEU A 93 5.98 -2.50 -19.69
N ILE A 94 5.36 -3.36 -20.51
CA ILE A 94 6.04 -4.30 -21.41
C ILE A 94 7.01 -3.53 -22.33
N PRO A 95 8.23 -4.03 -22.60
CA PRO A 95 8.83 -5.27 -22.07
C PRO A 95 9.67 -5.10 -20.80
N SER A 96 9.75 -3.91 -20.21
CA SER A 96 10.73 -3.62 -19.13
C SER A 96 10.25 -3.99 -17.73
N GLY A 97 9.03 -4.48 -17.56
CA GLY A 97 8.54 -4.94 -16.27
C GLY A 97 7.34 -5.87 -16.42
N PRO A 98 6.88 -6.46 -15.31
CA PRO A 98 5.64 -7.23 -15.27
C PRO A 98 4.45 -6.36 -15.74
N TYR A 99 3.39 -6.99 -16.24
CA TYR A 99 2.17 -6.28 -16.55
C TYR A 99 1.00 -7.24 -16.45
N VAL A 100 -0.10 -6.79 -15.85
CA VAL A 100 -1.37 -7.51 -15.81
C VAL A 100 -2.42 -6.59 -16.39
N PRO A 101 -3.15 -6.98 -17.46
CA PRO A 101 -4.21 -6.15 -18.02
C PRO A 101 -5.23 -5.72 -16.95
N LEU A 102 -5.67 -4.45 -17.00
CA LEU A 102 -6.54 -3.88 -15.97
C LEU A 102 -7.79 -4.73 -15.64
N PRO A 103 -8.50 -5.35 -16.61
CA PRO A 103 -9.63 -6.22 -16.29
C PRO A 103 -9.25 -7.49 -15.52
N GLU A 104 -8.06 -8.05 -15.79
CA GLU A 104 -7.52 -9.21 -15.06
C GLU A 104 -7.07 -8.80 -13.65
N PHE A 105 -6.42 -7.65 -13.52
CA PHE A 105 -6.07 -7.06 -12.22
C PHE A 105 -7.31 -6.84 -11.35
N GLU A 106 -8.38 -6.27 -11.92
CA GLU A 106 -9.65 -6.07 -11.22
C GLU A 106 -10.26 -7.40 -10.73
N GLU A 107 -10.26 -8.45 -11.57
CA GLU A 107 -10.73 -9.78 -11.15
C GLU A 107 -9.94 -10.31 -9.96
N HIS A 108 -8.61 -10.23 -10.01
CA HIS A 108 -7.76 -10.72 -8.93
C HIS A 108 -7.99 -9.98 -7.60
N ILE A 109 -8.08 -8.65 -7.62
CA ILE A 109 -8.33 -7.87 -6.40
C ILE A 109 -9.69 -8.24 -5.80
N ARG A 110 -10.73 -8.35 -6.63
CA ARG A 110 -12.06 -8.77 -6.17
C ARG A 110 -12.04 -10.19 -5.61
N HIS A 111 -11.30 -11.12 -6.24
CA HIS A 111 -11.09 -12.47 -5.74
C HIS A 111 -10.49 -12.44 -4.33
N TYR A 112 -9.39 -11.70 -4.11
CA TYR A 112 -8.75 -11.61 -2.79
C TYR A 112 -9.65 -11.05 -1.70
N VAL A 113 -10.39 -9.98 -2.00
CA VAL A 113 -11.34 -9.41 -1.03
C VAL A 113 -12.46 -10.41 -0.71
N ASN A 114 -13.11 -10.99 -1.72
CA ASN A 114 -14.22 -11.93 -1.51
C ASN A 114 -13.76 -13.19 -0.79
N SER A 115 -12.60 -13.74 -1.12
CA SER A 115 -12.03 -14.90 -0.42
C SER A 115 -11.87 -14.65 1.09
N ILE A 116 -11.58 -13.41 1.52
CA ILE A 116 -11.54 -13.07 2.95
C ILE A 116 -12.94 -12.82 3.51
N LEU A 117 -13.81 -12.14 2.78
CA LEU A 117 -15.14 -11.78 3.27
C LEU A 117 -16.04 -13.01 3.46
N ASP A 118 -15.97 -13.95 2.51
CA ASP A 118 -16.85 -15.12 2.42
C ASP A 118 -16.33 -16.31 3.24
N HIS A 119 -15.06 -16.30 3.65
CA HIS A 119 -14.47 -17.44 4.36
C HIS A 119 -15.02 -17.58 5.81
N PRO A 120 -15.39 -18.79 6.26
CA PRO A 120 -16.00 -18.99 7.58
C PRO A 120 -15.11 -18.60 8.77
N GLY A 121 -13.80 -18.77 8.62
CA GLY A 121 -12.81 -18.43 9.66
C GLY A 121 -12.48 -16.93 9.77
N THR A 122 -13.06 -16.09 8.93
CA THR A 122 -12.73 -14.66 8.81
C THR A 122 -13.97 -13.76 8.91
N GLN A 123 -15.10 -14.25 9.44
CA GLN A 123 -16.37 -13.50 9.44
C GLN A 123 -16.30 -12.14 10.15
N SER A 124 -15.39 -11.94 11.11
CA SER A 124 -15.13 -10.66 11.77
C SER A 124 -13.92 -9.90 11.22
N THR A 125 -13.16 -10.51 10.31
CA THR A 125 -11.93 -9.93 9.76
C THR A 125 -12.25 -8.77 8.83
N LYS A 126 -11.55 -7.66 9.03
CA LYS A 126 -11.64 -6.49 8.16
C LYS A 126 -10.64 -6.60 7.00
N VAL A 127 -10.87 -5.88 5.90
CA VAL A 127 -9.95 -5.82 4.75
C VAL A 127 -9.61 -4.37 4.47
N ILE A 128 -8.33 -4.08 4.29
CA ILE A 128 -7.86 -2.75 3.90
C ILE A 128 -7.18 -2.88 2.54
N LEU A 129 -7.79 -2.30 1.51
CA LEU A 129 -7.14 -2.13 0.21
C LEU A 129 -6.25 -0.89 0.24
N ILE A 130 -5.01 -1.00 -0.23
CA ILE A 130 -4.07 0.13 -0.32
C ILE A 130 -3.71 0.34 -1.79
N THR A 131 -3.89 1.56 -2.30
CA THR A 131 -3.56 1.86 -3.70
C THR A 131 -2.04 1.78 -3.94
N PRO A 132 -1.57 1.26 -5.09
CA PRO A 132 -0.15 1.34 -5.44
C PRO A 132 0.32 2.81 -5.50
N PRO A 133 1.58 3.08 -5.15
CA PRO A 133 2.12 4.43 -5.18
C PRO A 133 2.41 4.92 -6.61
N PRO A 134 2.61 6.24 -6.79
CA PRO A 134 3.30 6.76 -7.97
C PRO A 134 4.74 6.25 -8.06
N VAL A 135 5.33 6.46 -9.23
CA VAL A 135 6.79 6.40 -9.42
C VAL A 135 7.35 7.81 -9.44
N ASP A 136 8.59 7.95 -8.98
CA ASP A 136 9.33 9.21 -9.07
C ASP A 136 10.17 9.24 -10.36
N VAL A 137 9.52 9.58 -11.48
CA VAL A 137 10.23 9.81 -12.75
C VAL A 137 10.80 11.23 -12.72
N PRO A 138 12.12 11.40 -12.83
CA PRO A 138 12.73 12.73 -12.87
C PRO A 138 12.20 13.56 -14.05
N SER A 139 11.99 14.85 -13.81
CA SER A 139 11.64 15.78 -14.87
C SER A 139 12.90 16.10 -15.69
N PRO A 140 12.84 16.13 -17.03
CA PRO A 140 13.96 16.65 -17.81
C PRO A 140 14.11 18.13 -17.43
N GLY A 141 15.24 18.48 -16.78
CA GLY A 141 15.48 19.77 -16.11
C GLY A 141 15.47 21.04 -16.97
N MET A 142 14.90 20.99 -18.17
CA MET A 142 14.54 22.14 -18.98
C MET A 142 13.03 22.38 -18.82
N ALA A 143 12.65 23.17 -17.82
CA ALA A 143 11.37 23.87 -17.92
C ALA A 143 11.49 24.86 -19.11
N PRO A 144 10.53 24.89 -20.04
CA PRO A 144 10.52 25.89 -21.10
C PRO A 144 10.54 27.30 -20.46
N ASP A 145 11.28 28.24 -21.04
CA ASP A 145 11.13 29.66 -20.69
C ASP A 145 9.66 30.04 -20.87
N ASP A 146 9.07 30.69 -19.86
CA ASP A 146 7.64 31.08 -19.83
C ASP A 146 7.24 31.97 -21.03
N ASP A 147 8.22 32.51 -21.76
CA ASP A 147 8.03 33.42 -22.89
C ASP A 147 7.56 32.72 -24.20
N LEU A 148 7.49 31.38 -24.25
CA LEU A 148 7.08 30.62 -25.45
C LEU A 148 6.11 29.45 -25.14
N PRO A 149 4.80 29.71 -24.96
CA PRO A 149 3.82 28.69 -24.57
C PRO A 149 3.66 27.56 -25.60
N GLU A 150 3.80 27.84 -26.89
CA GLU A 150 3.74 26.82 -27.95
C GLU A 150 4.87 25.78 -27.81
N VAL A 151 6.06 26.22 -27.37
CA VAL A 151 7.20 25.33 -27.13
C VAL A 151 6.95 24.44 -25.92
N ALA A 152 6.34 25.01 -24.86
CA ALA A 152 5.99 24.26 -23.66
C ALA A 152 5.00 23.12 -23.94
N GLU A 153 3.96 23.40 -24.73
CA GLU A 153 2.95 22.41 -25.13
C GLU A 153 3.55 21.27 -25.95
N VAL A 154 4.46 21.59 -26.89
CA VAL A 154 5.19 20.59 -27.68
C VAL A 154 6.10 19.73 -26.80
N MET A 155 6.84 20.35 -25.87
CA MET A 155 7.70 19.62 -24.94
C MET A 155 6.90 18.66 -24.05
N GLN A 156 5.76 19.10 -23.50
CA GLN A 156 4.88 18.23 -22.74
C GLN A 156 4.35 17.07 -23.59
N SER A 157 3.90 17.35 -24.82
CA SER A 157 3.39 16.32 -25.74
C SER A 157 4.45 15.25 -26.04
N ILE A 158 5.71 15.67 -26.24
CA ILE A 158 6.85 14.75 -26.42
C ILE A 158 7.12 13.95 -25.15
N ALA A 159 7.10 14.59 -23.98
CA ALA A 159 7.32 13.91 -22.70
C ALA A 159 6.24 12.85 -22.42
N LYS A 160 4.97 13.12 -22.78
CA LYS A 160 3.87 12.14 -22.67
C LYS A 160 4.07 10.89 -23.55
N LEU A 161 4.86 10.98 -24.61
CA LEU A 161 5.25 9.80 -25.40
C LEU A 161 6.37 8.98 -24.74
N GLY A 162 7.08 9.56 -23.77
CA GLY A 162 8.17 8.94 -23.03
C GLY A 162 7.72 7.79 -22.13
N ARG A 163 8.63 6.83 -21.90
CA ARG A 163 8.38 5.66 -21.05
C ARG A 163 8.07 6.04 -19.59
N GLY A 164 8.74 7.07 -19.08
CA GLY A 164 8.57 7.55 -17.70
C GLY A 164 7.13 7.96 -17.43
N TYR A 165 6.63 8.99 -18.14
CA TYR A 165 5.24 9.41 -18.04
C TYR A 165 4.24 8.27 -18.26
N LYS A 166 4.44 7.43 -19.28
CA LYS A 166 3.53 6.30 -19.55
C LYS A 166 3.46 5.31 -18.37
N THR A 167 4.58 5.11 -17.66
CA THR A 167 4.64 4.23 -16.48
C THR A 167 3.93 4.88 -15.30
N TRP A 168 4.15 6.18 -15.09
CA TRP A 168 3.42 6.96 -14.07
C TRP A 168 1.91 6.94 -14.32
N ALA A 169 1.47 7.23 -15.55
CA ALA A 169 0.06 7.24 -15.94
C ALA A 169 -0.58 5.84 -15.82
N SER A 170 0.15 4.78 -16.19
CA SER A 170 -0.31 3.41 -15.97
C SER A 170 -0.53 3.14 -14.48
N LYS A 171 0.41 3.48 -13.60
CA LYS A 171 0.26 3.30 -12.15
C LYS A 171 -0.91 4.10 -11.57
N ARG A 172 -1.15 5.31 -12.07
CA ARG A 172 -2.32 6.13 -11.72
C ARG A 172 -3.63 5.38 -11.99
N VAL A 173 -3.78 4.80 -13.17
CA VAL A 173 -4.99 4.04 -13.55
C VAL A 173 -5.23 2.85 -12.62
N PHE A 174 -4.17 2.14 -12.20
CA PHE A 174 -4.31 1.02 -11.27
C PHE A 174 -4.64 1.49 -9.84
N ALA A 175 -4.08 2.62 -9.41
CA ALA A 175 -4.44 3.24 -8.14
C ALA A 175 -5.92 3.65 -8.13
N GLU A 176 -6.39 4.35 -9.16
CA GLU A 176 -7.79 4.73 -9.34
C GLU A 176 -8.71 3.49 -9.33
N LYS A 177 -8.31 2.41 -9.99
CA LYS A 177 -9.06 1.15 -10.00
C LYS A 177 -9.16 0.51 -8.61
N ILE A 178 -8.10 0.55 -7.79
CA ILE A 178 -8.18 0.10 -6.38
C ILE A 178 -9.15 0.98 -5.58
N VAL A 179 -9.14 2.31 -5.77
CA VAL A 179 -10.11 3.21 -5.13
C VAL A 179 -11.54 2.83 -5.52
N GLU A 180 -11.81 2.68 -6.81
CA GLU A 180 -13.11 2.27 -7.34
C GLU A 180 -13.62 0.98 -6.69
N ILE A 181 -12.82 -0.10 -6.75
CA ILE A 181 -13.16 -1.40 -6.15
C ILE A 181 -13.39 -1.25 -4.65
N GLY A 182 -12.52 -0.53 -3.95
CA GLY A 182 -12.62 -0.30 -2.52
C GLY A 182 -13.89 0.42 -2.12
N ARG A 183 -14.27 1.49 -2.83
CA ARG A 183 -15.51 2.24 -2.60
C ARG A 183 -16.75 1.39 -2.86
N GLU A 184 -16.73 0.54 -3.88
CA GLU A 184 -17.84 -0.39 -4.11
C GLU A 184 -18.02 -1.37 -2.94
N PHE A 185 -16.93 -1.90 -2.37
CA PHE A 185 -17.00 -2.79 -1.22
C PHE A 185 -17.41 -2.07 0.06
N GLU A 186 -16.93 -0.84 0.28
CA GLU A 186 -17.38 0.02 1.38
C GLU A 186 -18.90 0.28 1.33
N GLY A 187 -19.48 0.37 0.13
CA GLY A 187 -20.93 0.48 -0.05
C GLY A 187 -21.71 -0.80 0.27
N LYS A 188 -21.04 -1.95 0.37
CA LYS A 188 -21.65 -3.27 0.61
C LYS A 188 -21.47 -3.77 2.05
N THR A 189 -20.38 -3.39 2.71
CA THR A 189 -20.06 -3.85 4.07
C THR A 189 -19.18 -2.83 4.81
N ASP A 190 -19.34 -2.77 6.13
CA ASP A 190 -18.47 -2.02 7.04
C ASP A 190 -17.08 -2.65 7.19
N ARG A 191 -16.89 -3.89 6.71
CA ARG A 191 -15.66 -4.67 6.89
C ARG A 191 -14.53 -4.28 5.94
N VAL A 192 -14.79 -3.49 4.91
CA VAL A 192 -13.76 -3.08 3.94
C VAL A 192 -13.47 -1.59 4.11
N ALA A 193 -12.20 -1.22 3.95
CA ALA A 193 -11.75 0.15 3.81
C ALA A 193 -10.77 0.28 2.66
N VAL A 194 -10.68 1.47 2.07
CA VAL A 194 -9.67 1.78 1.06
C VAL A 194 -8.81 2.96 1.49
N LEU A 195 -7.50 2.74 1.46
CA LEU A 195 -6.49 3.76 1.64
C LEU A 195 -5.99 4.20 0.25
N ASP A 196 -6.41 5.40 -0.15
CA ASP A 196 -5.87 6.05 -1.34
C ASP A 196 -4.49 6.66 -1.06
N PHE A 197 -3.50 5.76 -1.00
CA PHE A 197 -2.11 6.13 -0.72
C PHE A 197 -1.49 6.98 -1.83
N TRP A 198 -1.85 6.75 -3.10
CA TRP A 198 -1.48 7.60 -4.23
C TRP A 198 -1.79 9.08 -3.95
N THR A 199 -3.04 9.39 -3.61
CA THR A 199 -3.44 10.76 -3.29
C THR A 199 -2.77 11.27 -2.02
N ALA A 200 -2.64 10.43 -0.99
CA ALA A 200 -2.02 10.84 0.26
C ALA A 200 -0.53 11.24 0.09
N VAL A 201 0.26 10.43 -0.63
CA VAL A 201 1.69 10.68 -0.81
C VAL A 201 1.94 11.84 -1.76
N THR A 202 1.16 11.99 -2.83
CA THR A 202 1.27 13.13 -3.76
C THR A 202 0.87 14.45 -3.07
N LYS A 203 -0.21 14.47 -2.28
CA LYS A 203 -0.59 15.64 -1.47
C LYS A 203 0.49 16.01 -0.46
N ALA A 204 1.06 15.03 0.23
CA ALA A 204 2.13 15.26 1.18
C ALA A 204 3.36 15.91 0.50
N ALA A 205 3.82 15.36 -0.62
CA ALA A 205 4.94 15.92 -1.37
C ALA A 205 4.66 17.34 -1.91
N CYS A 206 3.44 17.60 -2.39
CA CYS A 206 3.02 18.93 -2.83
C CYS A 206 3.04 19.94 -1.67
N LYS A 207 2.49 19.56 -0.51
CA LYS A 207 2.44 20.42 0.68
C LYS A 207 3.84 20.85 1.15
N GLU A 208 4.82 19.96 1.09
CA GLU A 208 6.20 20.28 1.48
C GLU A 208 6.89 21.26 0.54
N ARG A 209 6.46 21.28 -0.71
CA ARG A 209 6.89 22.25 -1.72
C ARG A 209 6.09 23.56 -1.64
N GLY A 210 5.22 23.72 -0.63
CA GLY A 210 4.40 24.91 -0.44
C GLY A 210 3.23 25.02 -1.43
N VAL A 211 2.85 23.93 -2.11
CA VAL A 211 1.72 23.91 -3.04
C VAL A 211 0.42 23.97 -2.25
N SER A 212 -0.48 24.89 -2.61
CA SER A 212 -1.82 25.00 -1.99
C SER A 212 -2.74 23.85 -2.41
N GLU A 213 -3.87 23.69 -1.73
CA GLU A 213 -4.84 22.65 -2.09
C GLU A 213 -5.48 22.91 -3.46
N GLU A 214 -5.77 24.16 -3.79
CA GLU A 214 -6.28 24.55 -5.11
C GLU A 214 -5.26 24.21 -6.20
N ARG A 215 -3.98 24.55 -5.99
CA ARG A 215 -2.93 24.25 -6.97
C ARG A 215 -2.67 22.75 -7.08
N PHE A 216 -2.84 21.98 -6.01
CA PHE A 216 -2.77 20.51 -6.09
C PHE A 216 -3.80 19.95 -7.08
N HIS A 217 -5.04 20.43 -7.05
CA HIS A 217 -6.10 19.97 -7.96
C HIS A 217 -5.83 20.34 -9.42
N GLU A 218 -5.27 21.53 -9.66
CA GLU A 218 -4.83 21.93 -11.00
C GLU A 218 -3.70 21.02 -11.51
N LEU A 219 -2.66 20.78 -10.69
CA LEU A 219 -1.57 19.87 -11.03
C LEU A 219 -2.05 18.45 -11.32
N ASP A 220 -3.02 17.96 -10.55
CA ASP A 220 -3.60 16.64 -10.75
C ASP A 220 -4.35 16.52 -12.09
N THR A 221 -5.09 17.57 -12.47
CA THR A 221 -5.81 17.65 -13.75
C THR A 221 -4.84 17.76 -14.93
N GLU A 222 -3.70 18.42 -14.73
CA GLU A 222 -2.66 18.64 -15.75
C GLU A 222 -1.68 17.45 -15.89
N ASP A 223 -1.79 16.42 -15.06
CA ASP A 223 -0.79 15.33 -14.89
C ASP A 223 0.60 15.83 -14.43
N MET A 224 0.64 16.97 -13.72
CA MET A 224 1.83 17.67 -13.26
C MET A 224 2.16 17.40 -11.78
N LEU A 225 1.50 16.42 -11.17
CA LEU A 225 1.85 15.95 -9.82
C LEU A 225 3.29 15.40 -9.79
N PRO A 226 3.93 15.37 -8.60
CA PRO A 226 5.28 14.88 -8.46
C PRO A 226 5.49 13.49 -9.07
N GLY A 227 6.66 13.29 -9.69
CA GLY A 227 7.09 12.03 -10.29
C GLY A 227 6.51 11.72 -11.67
N SER A 228 5.70 12.61 -12.28
CA SER A 228 5.13 12.36 -13.62
C SER A 228 6.16 12.41 -14.74
N GLY A 229 7.34 13.00 -14.49
CA GLY A 229 8.39 13.18 -15.48
C GLY A 229 8.05 14.19 -16.59
N LEU A 230 6.97 14.95 -16.46
CA LEU A 230 6.66 16.05 -17.37
C LEU A 230 7.58 17.26 -17.09
N PRO A 231 7.95 18.05 -18.12
CA PRO A 231 8.73 19.26 -17.94
C PRO A 231 8.05 20.22 -16.95
N GLY A 232 8.74 20.57 -15.86
CA GLY A 232 8.23 21.44 -14.80
C GLY A 232 7.42 20.72 -13.70
N ALA A 233 7.16 19.42 -13.83
CA ALA A 233 6.57 18.62 -12.76
C ALA A 233 7.55 18.49 -11.58
N GLY A 234 6.99 18.33 -10.39
CA GLY A 234 7.80 18.06 -9.20
C GLY A 234 8.46 16.69 -9.21
N GLU A 235 9.41 16.51 -8.33
CA GLU A 235 9.98 15.22 -7.95
C GLU A 235 9.70 14.99 -6.47
N PHE A 236 9.67 13.73 -6.05
CA PHE A 236 9.50 13.37 -4.64
C PHE A 236 10.83 13.39 -3.88
N GLY A 237 11.88 12.84 -4.47
CA GLY A 237 13.21 12.72 -3.84
C GLY A 237 13.38 11.50 -2.95
N SER A 238 14.62 11.27 -2.50
CA SER A 238 15.06 10.01 -1.87
C SER A 238 14.46 9.72 -0.50
N GLU A 239 13.97 10.73 0.22
CA GLU A 239 13.25 10.53 1.48
C GLU A 239 11.90 9.85 1.27
N PHE A 240 11.24 10.13 0.14
CA PHE A 240 9.98 9.52 -0.25
C PHE A 240 10.22 8.20 -0.98
N PHE A 241 11.11 8.19 -1.98
CA PHE A 241 11.40 7.02 -2.82
C PHE A 241 12.91 6.80 -2.99
N ILE A 242 13.44 5.68 -2.50
CA ILE A 242 14.90 5.41 -2.52
C ILE A 242 15.43 5.10 -3.92
N ASP A 243 14.59 4.56 -4.80
CA ASP A 243 14.95 4.12 -6.16
C ASP A 243 13.86 4.49 -7.19
N GLY A 244 12.99 5.44 -6.84
CA GLY A 244 11.85 5.86 -7.65
C GLY A 244 10.61 4.96 -7.52
N LEU A 245 10.65 3.87 -6.74
CA LEU A 245 9.47 3.04 -6.44
C LEU A 245 9.37 2.62 -4.98
N HIS A 246 10.44 2.09 -4.39
CA HIS A 246 10.46 1.67 -2.99
C HIS A 246 10.57 2.89 -2.09
N PHE A 247 9.89 2.84 -0.95
CA PHE A 247 9.82 4.00 -0.08
C PHE A 247 11.10 4.22 0.71
N GLY A 248 11.46 5.50 0.87
CA GLY A 248 12.33 5.95 1.95
C GLY A 248 11.53 6.12 3.24
N SER A 249 12.21 6.60 4.29
CA SER A 249 11.62 6.79 5.62
C SER A 249 10.30 7.56 5.59
N LYS A 250 10.19 8.56 4.71
CA LYS A 250 9.05 9.47 4.66
C LYS A 250 7.86 8.88 3.92
N GLY A 251 8.13 8.14 2.84
CA GLY A 251 7.07 7.43 2.12
C GLY A 251 6.34 6.45 3.05
N TYR A 252 7.10 5.68 3.84
CA TYR A 252 6.53 4.79 4.84
C TYR A 252 5.92 5.51 6.05
N GLU A 253 6.47 6.65 6.49
CA GLU A 253 5.87 7.45 7.55
C GLU A 253 4.46 7.90 7.15
N ILE A 254 4.29 8.42 5.92
CA ILE A 254 2.98 8.82 5.40
C ILE A 254 2.06 7.61 5.32
N LEU A 255 2.52 6.50 4.72
CA LEU A 255 1.71 5.28 4.61
C LEU A 255 1.23 4.81 5.99
N THR A 256 2.13 4.76 6.96
CA THR A 256 1.82 4.37 8.33
C THR A 256 0.81 5.31 8.96
N ARG A 257 1.04 6.62 8.89
CA ARG A 257 0.14 7.63 9.48
C ARG A 257 -1.28 7.48 8.92
N GLU A 258 -1.40 7.40 7.59
CA GLU A 258 -2.72 7.29 6.96
C GLU A 258 -3.38 5.93 7.22
N LEU A 259 -2.62 4.84 7.26
CA LEU A 259 -3.15 3.51 7.62
C LEU A 259 -3.72 3.51 9.04
N PHE A 260 -2.95 4.00 10.01
CA PHE A 260 -3.38 4.12 11.41
C PHE A 260 -4.59 5.03 11.56
N GLY A 261 -4.56 6.20 10.91
CA GLY A 261 -5.68 7.13 10.90
C GLY A 261 -6.95 6.48 10.35
N LEU A 262 -6.84 5.74 9.24
CA LEU A 262 -7.97 5.07 8.60
C LEU A 262 -8.59 3.99 9.50
N PHE A 263 -7.80 3.02 9.96
CA PHE A 263 -8.37 1.88 10.66
C PHE A 263 -8.86 2.23 12.06
N LEU A 264 -8.18 3.13 12.79
CA LEU A 264 -8.61 3.54 14.12
C LEU A 264 -9.85 4.44 14.08
N ALA A 265 -9.99 5.28 13.04
CA ALA A 265 -11.20 6.09 12.86
C ALA A 265 -12.40 5.21 12.46
N LYS A 266 -12.18 4.22 11.57
CA LYS A 266 -13.26 3.38 11.04
C LYS A 266 -13.66 2.25 11.98
N TRP A 267 -12.69 1.65 12.67
CA TRP A 267 -12.88 0.52 13.60
C TRP A 267 -12.18 0.81 14.94
N PRO A 268 -12.75 1.68 15.80
CA PRO A 268 -12.16 2.04 17.09
C PRO A 268 -11.97 0.85 18.03
N GLU A 269 -12.69 -0.25 17.83
CA GLU A 269 -12.48 -1.50 18.55
C GLU A 269 -11.08 -2.10 18.32
N LEU A 270 -10.38 -1.70 17.26
CA LEU A 270 -9.01 -2.10 16.97
C LEU A 270 -7.96 -1.31 17.77
N GLU A 271 -8.35 -0.38 18.65
CA GLU A 271 -7.38 0.23 19.56
C GLU A 271 -6.67 -0.82 20.41
N ARG A 272 -5.34 -0.69 20.54
CA ARG A 272 -4.51 -1.71 21.22
C ARG A 272 -4.97 -2.05 22.64
N GLN A 273 -5.60 -1.11 23.31
CA GLN A 273 -6.03 -1.21 24.71
C GLN A 273 -7.13 -2.27 24.88
N ASN A 274 -7.86 -2.58 23.80
CA ASN A 274 -8.93 -3.57 23.77
C ASN A 274 -8.42 -5.02 23.71
N PHE A 275 -7.12 -5.23 23.50
CA PHE A 275 -6.50 -6.55 23.44
C PHE A 275 -5.64 -6.78 24.69
N PRO A 276 -5.75 -7.93 25.38
CA PRO A 276 -4.96 -8.20 26.58
C PRO A 276 -3.46 -8.27 26.27
N LEU A 277 -2.63 -7.87 27.24
CA LEU A 277 -1.18 -8.14 27.18
C LEU A 277 -0.91 -9.62 27.32
N ARG A 278 0.14 -10.10 26.63
CA ARG A 278 0.71 -11.42 26.86
C ARG A 278 1.23 -11.46 28.28
N VAL A 279 0.59 -12.28 29.11
CA VAL A 279 1.27 -12.80 30.29
C VAL A 279 2.19 -13.88 29.75
N CYS A 280 3.50 -13.61 29.67
CA CYS A 280 4.46 -14.68 29.51
C CYS A 280 4.21 -15.65 30.67
N ALA A 281 3.83 -16.89 30.37
CA ALA A 281 3.83 -17.92 31.39
C ALA A 281 5.23 -17.91 32.03
N PRO A 282 5.36 -17.86 33.36
CA PRO A 282 6.67 -17.95 33.99
C PRO A 282 7.33 -19.24 33.47
N PRO A 283 8.65 -19.20 33.16
CA PRO A 283 9.34 -20.42 32.78
C PRO A 283 9.10 -21.44 33.88
N HIS A 284 8.58 -22.61 33.48
CA HIS A 284 8.19 -23.70 34.36
C HIS A 284 9.05 -23.74 35.63
N GLU A 285 8.41 -23.55 36.80
CA GLU A 285 9.03 -23.93 38.05
C GLU A 285 9.47 -25.39 37.89
N TYR A 286 10.78 -25.60 37.90
CA TYR A 286 11.35 -26.93 37.99
C TYR A 286 10.80 -27.55 39.26
N VAL A 287 9.84 -28.47 39.11
CA VAL A 287 9.43 -29.36 40.19
C VAL A 287 10.64 -30.24 40.49
N ILE A 288 11.28 -29.97 41.62
CA ILE A 288 12.41 -30.73 42.20
C ILE A 288 11.88 -32.08 42.70
#